data_AF-A0A9E2JDX3-F1
#
_entry.id   AF-A0A9E2JDX3-F1
#
_cell.length_a   1.000
_cell.length_b   1.000
_cell.length_c   1.000
_cell.angle_alpha   90.00
_cell.angle_beta   90.00
_cell.angle_gamma   90.00
#
_symmetry.space_group_name_H-M   'P 1'
#
loop_
_entity.id
_entity.type
_entity.pdbx_description
1 polymer ?
#
loop_
_entity_poly.entity_id
_entity_poly.type
_entity_poly.pdbx_seq_one_letter_code
_entity_poly.pdbx_strand_id
1 'polypeptide(L)'
;MTAWMKTLDIFGPERILHIYDPITDLKAVVVIDGTSLGGATGGGIRMLPDLTTDEVRGLARAMTYKFSTLDIPIGGAKSGIWAEPGLKGERREALMRAFGRAIAPLLSAGLNIGPDIGTDSRDLAFIHDGAGLTWN
;
A
#
# COMPACT_ATOMS: atom_id res chain seq x y z
N MET A 1 -0.01 7.96 -16.63
CA MET A 1 1.19 8.68 -16.12
C MET A 1 1.99 9.20 -17.31
N THR A 2 2.29 10.50 -17.35
CA THR A 2 2.98 11.15 -18.49
C THR A 2 4.47 10.76 -18.53
N ALA A 3 5.00 10.58 -19.74
CA ALA A 3 6.32 9.97 -20.00
C ALA A 3 7.52 10.64 -19.28
N TRP A 4 7.39 11.88 -18.83
CA TRP A 4 8.47 12.65 -18.20
C TRP A 4 8.85 12.15 -16.79
N MET A 5 7.93 11.55 -16.04
CA MET A 5 8.23 11.09 -14.68
C MET A 5 9.14 9.86 -14.69
N LYS A 6 9.10 9.04 -15.75
CA LYS A 6 10.04 7.94 -15.98
C LYS A 6 11.44 8.43 -16.38
N THR A 7 11.57 9.62 -16.94
CA THR A 7 12.86 10.19 -17.38
C THR A 7 13.63 10.88 -16.24
N LEU A 8 12.96 11.29 -15.16
CA LEU A 8 13.59 11.95 -14.01
C LEU A 8 13.84 10.99 -12.83
N ASP A 9 13.08 9.89 -12.72
CA ASP A 9 13.28 8.88 -11.67
C ASP A 9 14.34 7.84 -12.09
N ILE A 10 15.62 8.20 -11.94
CA ILE A 10 16.76 7.32 -12.28
C ILE A 10 17.01 6.20 -11.27
N PHE A 11 16.44 6.30 -10.06
CA PHE A 11 16.67 5.35 -8.98
C PHE A 11 15.56 4.30 -8.91
N GLY A 12 14.32 4.69 -9.21
CA GLY A 12 13.15 3.85 -8.96
C GLY A 12 12.88 3.69 -7.45
N PRO A 13 11.81 2.97 -7.10
CA PRO A 13 11.48 2.65 -5.72
C PRO A 13 12.42 1.58 -5.15
N GLU A 14 12.62 1.57 -3.83
CA GLU A 14 13.35 0.52 -3.12
C GLU A 14 12.78 -0.88 -3.40
N ARG A 15 11.44 -1.03 -3.37
CA ARG A 15 10.77 -2.34 -3.58
C ARG A 15 9.42 -2.19 -4.27
N ILE A 16 9.08 -3.21 -5.06
CA ILE A 16 7.75 -3.43 -5.62
C ILE A 16 7.37 -4.89 -5.34
N LEU A 17 6.28 -5.09 -4.61
CA LEU A 17 5.73 -6.41 -4.31
C LEU A 17 4.37 -6.56 -4.97
N HIS A 18 4.28 -7.44 -5.97
CA HIS A 18 2.99 -7.87 -6.52
C HIS A 18 2.48 -9.08 -5.73
N ILE A 19 1.21 -9.05 -5.36
CA ILE A 19 0.55 -10.03 -4.52
C ILE A 19 -0.63 -10.61 -5.29
N TYR A 20 -0.70 -11.94 -5.28
CA TYR A 20 -1.82 -12.69 -5.84
C TYR A 20 -2.25 -13.77 -4.86
N ASP A 21 -3.54 -13.80 -4.50
CA ASP A 21 -4.16 -14.90 -3.75
C ASP A 21 -5.33 -15.47 -4.56
N PRO A 22 -5.24 -16.71 -5.07
CA PRO A 22 -6.28 -17.31 -5.91
C PRO A 22 -7.55 -17.65 -5.13
N ILE A 23 -7.50 -17.78 -3.79
CA ILE A 23 -8.66 -18.14 -2.98
C ILE A 23 -9.62 -16.95 -2.87
N THR A 24 -9.07 -15.75 -2.69
CA THR A 24 -9.84 -14.51 -2.54
C THR A 24 -9.91 -13.68 -3.83
N ASP A 25 -9.23 -14.12 -4.89
CA ASP A 25 -8.96 -13.36 -6.12
C ASP A 25 -8.30 -12.00 -5.82
N LEU A 26 -7.48 -11.95 -4.76
CA LEU A 26 -6.71 -10.75 -4.43
C LEU A 26 -5.67 -10.54 -5.52
N LYS A 27 -5.67 -9.34 -6.07
CA LYS A 27 -4.57 -8.79 -6.84
C LYS A 27 -4.20 -7.48 -6.17
N ALA A 28 -2.96 -7.35 -5.73
CA ALA A 28 -2.50 -6.13 -5.08
C ALA A 28 -1.03 -5.85 -5.37
N VAL A 29 -0.62 -4.61 -5.14
CA VAL A 29 0.77 -4.16 -5.20
C VAL A 29 1.09 -3.33 -3.98
N VAL A 30 2.27 -3.54 -3.41
CA VAL A 30 2.87 -2.62 -2.43
C VAL A 30 4.16 -2.08 -3.03
N VAL A 31 4.28 -0.76 -3.10
CA VAL A 31 5.51 -0.08 -3.49
C VAL A 31 6.09 0.61 -2.28
N ILE A 32 7.36 0.34 -2.01
CA ILE A 32 8.17 1.05 -1.01
C ILE A 32 9.15 1.90 -1.80
N ASP A 33 8.97 3.21 -1.76
CA ASP A 33 9.86 4.16 -2.43
C ASP A 33 11.18 4.29 -1.68
N GLY A 34 11.11 4.34 -0.36
CA GLY A 34 12.26 4.25 0.52
C GLY A 34 11.85 3.98 1.97
N THR A 35 12.85 3.65 2.78
CA THR A 35 12.75 3.44 4.24
C THR A 35 13.61 4.46 4.97
N SER A 36 13.20 4.91 6.16
CA SER A 36 14.05 5.76 7.00
C SER A 36 15.10 4.93 7.76
N LEU A 37 16.03 5.59 8.46
CA LEU A 37 17.12 4.95 9.22
C LEU A 37 16.66 3.97 10.34
N GLY A 38 15.35 3.79 10.56
CA GLY A 38 14.76 2.78 11.44
C GLY A 38 13.81 1.79 10.75
N GLY A 39 13.80 1.73 9.42
CA GLY A 39 12.90 0.86 8.64
C GLY A 39 11.46 1.38 8.49
N ALA A 40 11.11 2.47 9.18
CA ALA A 40 9.78 3.05 9.11
C ALA A 40 9.49 3.59 7.70
N THR A 41 8.37 3.16 7.14
CA THR A 41 7.84 3.65 5.87
C THR A 41 6.32 3.68 5.94
N GLY A 42 5.65 4.46 5.11
CA GLY A 42 4.19 4.49 5.19
C GLY A 42 3.45 5.13 4.03
N GLY A 43 2.16 4.80 3.97
CA GLY A 43 1.23 5.44 3.06
C GLY A 43 -0.09 4.70 2.92
N GLY A 44 -0.97 5.29 2.11
CA GLY A 44 -2.34 4.81 1.96
C GLY A 44 -2.50 3.59 1.05
N ILE A 45 -3.63 2.91 1.19
CA ILE A 45 -4.05 1.81 0.32
C ILE A 45 -5.16 2.30 -0.62
N ARG A 46 -4.86 2.36 -1.92
CA ARG A 46 -5.84 2.70 -2.95
C ARG A 46 -6.48 1.44 -3.49
N MET A 47 -7.81 1.43 -3.63
CA MET A 47 -8.55 0.32 -4.21
C MET A 47 -9.34 0.80 -5.42
N LEU A 48 -8.91 0.42 -6.62
CA LEU A 48 -9.56 0.77 -7.89
C LEU A 48 -9.32 -0.37 -8.91
N PRO A 49 -10.29 -0.69 -9.78
CA PRO A 49 -10.16 -1.78 -10.75
C PRO A 49 -9.15 -1.47 -11.87
N ASP A 50 -8.95 -0.19 -12.20
CA ASP A 50 -8.12 0.31 -13.31
C ASP A 50 -6.77 0.89 -12.84
N LEU A 51 -6.40 0.66 -11.58
CA LEU A 51 -5.13 1.10 -11.01
C LEU A 51 -3.95 0.56 -11.84
N THR A 52 -2.85 1.30 -11.89
CA THR A 52 -1.60 0.81 -12.51
C THR A 52 -0.48 0.79 -11.50
N THR A 53 0.44 -0.18 -11.61
CA THR A 53 1.65 -0.21 -10.77
C THR A 53 2.46 1.09 -10.89
N ASP A 54 2.50 1.69 -12.09
CA ASP A 54 3.17 2.97 -12.31
C ASP A 54 2.53 4.11 -11.49
N GLU A 55 1.20 4.17 -11.41
CA GLU A 55 0.51 5.13 -10.53
C GLU A 55 0.88 4.91 -9.07
N VAL A 56 0.86 3.66 -8.60
CA VAL A 56 1.23 3.34 -7.20
C VAL A 56 2.68 3.73 -6.91
N ARG A 57 3.60 3.54 -7.87
CA ARG A 57 4.99 4.02 -7.75
C ARG A 57 5.07 5.54 -7.61
N GLY A 58 4.39 6.28 -8.47
CA GLY A 58 4.37 7.75 -8.39
C GLY A 58 3.81 8.25 -7.05
N LEU A 59 2.78 7.58 -6.54
CA LEU A 59 2.19 7.90 -5.24
C LEU A 59 3.10 7.55 -4.07
N ALA A 60 3.86 6.45 -4.13
CA ALA A 60 4.84 6.11 -3.10
C ALA A 60 5.96 7.15 -3.03
N ARG A 61 6.46 7.60 -4.18
CA ARG A 61 7.42 8.72 -4.27
C ARG A 61 6.86 10.01 -3.67
N ALA A 62 5.60 10.32 -3.97
CA ALA A 62 4.92 11.47 -3.38
C ALA A 62 4.84 11.38 -1.85
N MET A 63 4.67 10.17 -1.28
CA MET A 63 4.72 9.98 0.17
C MET A 63 6.11 10.25 0.75
N THR A 64 7.18 9.82 0.09
CA THR A 64 8.56 10.16 0.50
C THR A 64 8.76 11.67 0.55
N TYR A 65 8.36 12.39 -0.50
CA TYR A 65 8.48 13.84 -0.53
C TYR A 65 7.60 14.52 0.51
N LYS A 66 6.38 14.03 0.73
CA LYS A 66 5.49 14.57 1.75
C LYS A 66 6.10 14.45 3.14
N PHE A 67 6.59 13.28 3.53
CA PHE A 67 7.21 13.09 4.85
C PHE A 67 8.50 13.89 5.00
N SER A 68 9.34 13.91 3.95
CA SER A 68 10.56 14.72 3.95
C SER A 68 10.28 16.22 4.06
N THR A 69 9.21 16.73 3.44
CA THR A 69 8.84 18.15 3.51
C THR A 69 8.29 18.53 4.90
N LEU A 70 7.75 17.55 5.62
CA LEU A 70 7.18 17.74 6.96
C LEU A 70 8.16 17.41 8.08
N ASP A 71 9.44 17.15 7.77
CA ASP A 71 10.46 16.69 8.71
C ASP A 71 10.04 15.45 9.53
N ILE A 72 9.25 14.56 8.91
CA ILE A 72 8.83 13.29 9.50
C ILE A 72 9.84 12.21 9.09
N PRO A 73 10.52 11.53 10.04
CA PRO A 73 11.60 10.57 9.74
C PRO A 73 11.06 9.19 9.32
N ILE A 74 10.21 9.17 8.28
CA ILE A 74 9.55 7.98 7.74
C ILE A 74 9.71 8.00 6.21
N GLY A 75 9.99 6.83 5.61
CA GLY A 75 10.03 6.68 4.16
C GLY A 75 8.65 6.62 3.50
N GLY A 76 8.59 6.71 2.17
CA GLY A 76 7.33 6.64 1.43
C GLY A 76 6.97 5.22 1.00
N ALA A 77 5.71 4.85 1.18
CA ALA A 77 5.14 3.64 0.61
C ALA A 77 3.74 3.93 0.05
N LYS A 78 3.25 3.04 -0.82
CA LYS A 78 1.87 3.06 -1.29
C LYS A 78 1.42 1.67 -1.64
N SER A 79 0.16 1.37 -1.34
CA SER A 79 -0.47 0.11 -1.72
C SER A 79 -1.59 0.33 -2.72
N GLY A 80 -1.79 -0.65 -3.59
CA GLY A 80 -2.84 -0.72 -4.58
C GLY A 80 -3.55 -2.07 -4.52
N ILE A 81 -4.88 -2.09 -4.53
CA ILE A 81 -5.69 -3.30 -4.64
C ILE A 81 -6.57 -3.16 -5.88
N TRP A 82 -6.49 -4.13 -6.80
CA TRP A 82 -7.32 -4.15 -8.01
C TRP A 82 -8.69 -4.75 -7.69
N ALA A 83 -9.59 -3.92 -7.18
CA ALA A 83 -10.97 -4.30 -6.88
C ALA A 83 -11.91 -3.09 -6.97
N GLU A 84 -13.20 -3.36 -7.16
CA GLU A 84 -14.24 -2.33 -7.17
C GLU A 84 -14.41 -1.69 -5.79
N PRO A 85 -14.32 -0.35 -5.64
CA PRO A 85 -14.61 0.36 -4.39
C PRO A 85 -15.95 -0.04 -3.75
N GLY A 86 -16.93 -0.35 -4.60
CA GLY A 86 -18.27 -0.76 -4.21
C GLY A 86 -18.39 -2.20 -3.70
N LEU A 87 -17.30 -2.99 -3.67
CA LEU A 87 -17.30 -4.32 -3.06
C LEU A 87 -17.70 -4.24 -1.59
N LYS A 88 -18.62 -5.11 -1.16
CA LYS A 88 -19.24 -5.09 0.18
C LYS A 88 -19.32 -6.49 0.78
N GLY A 89 -19.58 -6.52 2.09
CA GLY A 89 -19.84 -7.74 2.86
C GLY A 89 -18.61 -8.63 2.98
N GLU A 90 -18.84 -9.91 3.27
CA GLU A 90 -17.81 -10.90 3.58
C GLU A 90 -16.71 -11.00 2.52
N ARG A 91 -17.04 -10.76 1.24
CA ARG A 91 -16.04 -10.78 0.16
C ARG A 91 -15.02 -9.64 0.31
N ARG A 92 -15.45 -8.45 0.74
CA ARG A 92 -14.54 -7.32 1.03
C ARG A 92 -13.65 -7.66 2.22
N GLU A 93 -14.23 -8.20 3.29
CA GLU A 93 -13.50 -8.55 4.51
C GLU A 93 -12.45 -9.63 4.25
N ALA A 94 -12.83 -10.69 3.51
CA ALA A 94 -11.93 -11.76 3.12
C ALA A 94 -10.76 -11.24 2.28
N LEU A 95 -11.03 -10.34 1.32
CA LEU A 95 -10.02 -9.69 0.49
C LEU A 95 -9.03 -8.87 1.34
N MET A 96 -9.54 -8.04 2.25
CA MET A 96 -8.71 -7.20 3.14
C MET A 96 -7.88 -8.05 4.12
N ARG A 97 -8.45 -9.13 4.66
CA ARG A 97 -7.71 -10.08 5.50
C ARG A 97 -6.63 -10.83 4.73
N ALA A 98 -6.90 -11.22 3.49
CA ALA A 98 -5.91 -11.83 2.62
C ALA A 98 -4.75 -10.88 2.32
N PHE A 99 -5.07 -9.62 2.05
CA PHE A 99 -4.05 -8.58 1.88
C PHE A 99 -3.21 -8.41 3.16
N GLY A 100 -3.86 -8.33 4.32
CA GLY A 100 -3.20 -8.30 5.63
C GLY A 100 -2.24 -9.45 5.87
N ARG A 101 -2.67 -10.70 5.62
CA ARG A 101 -1.79 -11.88 5.70
C ARG A 101 -0.58 -11.76 4.79
N ALA A 102 -0.78 -11.28 3.56
CA ALA A 102 0.29 -11.16 2.58
C ALA A 102 1.32 -10.07 2.94
N ILE A 103 0.88 -8.98 3.57
CA ILE A 103 1.77 -7.86 3.96
C ILE A 103 2.22 -7.88 5.41
N ALA A 104 1.82 -8.90 6.19
CA ALA A 104 2.16 -9.00 7.62
C ALA A 104 3.67 -8.82 7.89
N PRO A 105 4.61 -9.42 7.12
CA PRO A 105 6.04 -9.18 7.32
C PRO A 105 6.45 -7.72 7.12
N LEU A 106 5.80 -6.99 6.21
CA LEU A 106 6.08 -5.57 5.98
C LEU A 106 5.55 -4.71 7.11
N LEU A 107 4.34 -5.01 7.60
CA LEU A 107 3.75 -4.32 8.76
C LEU A 107 4.65 -4.50 10.00
N SER A 108 5.10 -5.72 10.27
CA SER A 108 6.05 -6.00 11.36
C SER A 108 7.42 -5.33 11.16
N ALA A 109 7.83 -5.10 9.92
CA ALA A 109 9.08 -4.42 9.59
C ALA A 109 8.98 -2.87 9.61
N GLY A 110 7.82 -2.30 9.95
CA GLY A 110 7.64 -0.85 10.08
C GLY A 110 6.87 -0.17 8.95
N LEU A 111 6.16 -0.93 8.10
CA LEU A 111 5.19 -0.36 7.17
C LEU A 111 3.94 0.13 7.92
N ASN A 112 3.66 1.43 7.81
CA ASN A 112 2.46 2.05 8.34
C ASN A 112 1.44 2.27 7.21
N ILE A 113 0.25 1.72 7.37
CA ILE A 113 -0.83 1.81 6.38
C ILE A 113 -1.90 2.82 6.80
N GLY A 114 -2.50 3.49 5.82
CA GLY A 114 -3.65 4.37 6.00
C GLY A 114 -4.69 4.18 4.91
N PRO A 115 -5.86 4.83 5.01
CA PRO A 115 -6.86 4.79 3.96
C PRO A 115 -6.46 5.71 2.78
N ASP A 116 -7.02 5.43 1.61
CA ASP A 116 -6.99 6.28 0.42
C ASP A 116 -8.28 6.02 -0.39
N ILE A 117 -8.38 6.55 -1.61
CA ILE A 117 -9.48 6.33 -2.53
C ILE A 117 -9.82 4.83 -2.61
N GLY A 118 -11.08 4.50 -2.30
CA GLY A 118 -11.62 3.14 -2.34
C GLY A 118 -11.47 2.35 -1.05
N THR A 119 -10.78 2.86 -0.03
CA THR A 119 -10.65 2.22 1.29
C THR A 119 -11.05 3.15 2.44
N ASP A 120 -11.41 2.55 3.58
CA ASP A 120 -11.73 3.27 4.82
C ASP A 120 -11.08 2.62 6.05
N SER A 121 -11.36 3.15 7.24
CA SER A 121 -10.78 2.64 8.50
C SER A 121 -11.22 1.21 8.86
N ARG A 122 -12.39 0.75 8.39
CA ARG A 122 -12.82 -0.64 8.61
C ARG A 122 -11.97 -1.60 7.79
N ASP A 123 -11.55 -1.20 6.60
CA ASP A 123 -10.62 -1.99 5.80
C ASP A 123 -9.29 -2.19 6.53
N LEU A 124 -8.76 -1.13 7.15
CA LEU A 124 -7.54 -1.23 7.94
C LEU A 124 -7.69 -2.20 9.12
N ALA A 125 -8.84 -2.17 9.81
CA ALA A 125 -9.11 -3.12 10.88
C ALA A 125 -9.07 -4.58 10.37
N PHE A 126 -9.66 -4.87 9.21
CA PHE A 126 -9.59 -6.21 8.61
C PHE A 126 -8.18 -6.59 8.15
N ILE A 127 -7.39 -5.63 7.68
CA ILE A 127 -5.99 -5.86 7.27
C ILE A 127 -5.14 -6.18 8.50
N HIS A 128 -5.27 -5.43 9.59
CA HIS A 128 -4.56 -5.70 10.84
C HIS A 128 -4.96 -7.05 11.44
N ASP A 129 -6.25 -7.36 11.47
CA ASP A 129 -6.75 -8.66 11.93
C ASP A 129 -6.20 -9.80 11.04
N GLY A 130 -6.22 -9.62 9.72
CA GLY A 130 -5.58 -10.56 8.78
C GLY A 130 -4.08 -10.73 9.01
N ALA A 131 -3.37 -9.68 9.43
CA ALA A 131 -1.95 -9.73 9.77
C ALA A 131 -1.66 -10.32 11.16
N GLY A 132 -2.69 -10.63 11.96
CA GLY A 132 -2.53 -11.05 13.35
C GLY A 132 -2.06 -9.94 14.28
N LEU A 133 -2.31 -8.67 13.91
CA LEU A 133 -1.97 -7.48 14.68
C LEU A 133 -3.22 -6.89 15.33
N THR A 134 -3.12 -6.43 16.57
CA THR A 134 -4.22 -5.72 17.22
C THR A 134 -4.31 -4.29 16.68
N TRP A 135 -5.51 -3.88 16.26
CA TRP A 135 -5.80 -2.49 15.92
C TRP A 135 -6.14 -1.73 17.22
N ASN A 136 -5.29 -0.78 17.60
CA ASN A 136 -5.42 0.01 18.83
C ASN A 136 -6.10 1.35 18.57
#